data_AF-A0A258RVQ2-F1
#
_entry.id   AF-A0A258RVQ2-F1
#
_cell.length_a   1.000
_cell.length_b   1.000
_cell.length_c   1.000
_cell.angle_alpha   90.00
_cell.angle_beta   90.00
_cell.angle_gamma   90.00
#
_symmetry.space_group_name_H-M   'P 1'
#
loop_
_entity.id
_entity.type
_entity.pdbx_description
1 polymer ?
#
loop_
_entity_poly.entity_id
_entity_poly.type
_entity_poly.pdbx_seq_one_letter_code
_entity_poly.pdbx_strand_id
1 'polypeptide(L)'
;MTKTSAAKPPAQSATPEPKTKNQKVIDLLSREGGATLEELSTLACWQPHSTRSFMTGLKKKEHVIESDKIDGVRRYRIVSSGSA
;
A
#
# COMPACT_ATOMS: atom_id res chain seq x y z
N MET A 1 29.20 -1.25 13.90
CA MET A 1 28.76 -1.74 12.57
C MET A 1 28.01 -3.04 12.86
N THR A 2 26.72 -3.29 12.67
CA THR A 2 25.63 -2.73 11.86
C THR A 2 24.31 -3.05 12.59
N LYS A 3 23.42 -2.06 12.77
CA LYS A 3 22.13 -2.25 13.45
C LYS A 3 21.10 -2.76 12.46
N THR A 4 20.97 -4.09 12.36
CA THR A 4 19.99 -4.75 11.50
C THR A 4 18.63 -4.74 12.20
N SER A 5 17.78 -3.77 11.84
CA SER A 5 16.38 -3.76 12.28
C SER A 5 15.57 -4.73 11.41
N ALA A 6 15.11 -5.80 12.04
CA ALA A 6 14.27 -6.83 11.45
C ALA A 6 12.88 -6.27 11.10
N ALA A 7 12.52 -6.31 9.82
CA ALA A 7 11.13 -6.20 9.36
C ALA A 7 10.81 -7.44 8.52
N LYS A 8 10.33 -8.48 9.21
CA LYS A 8 9.81 -9.73 8.63
C LYS A 8 8.60 -9.40 7.75
N PRO A 9 8.58 -9.78 6.46
CA PRO A 9 7.45 -9.50 5.58
C PRO A 9 6.31 -10.47 5.92
N PRO A 10 5.09 -10.02 6.26
CA PRO A 10 3.97 -10.93 6.30
C PRO A 10 3.47 -11.11 4.86
N ALA A 11 3.96 -12.15 4.23
CA ALA A 11 3.15 -12.92 3.31
C ALA A 11 1.94 -13.44 4.11
N GLN A 12 0.74 -13.09 3.67
CA GLN A 12 -0.54 -13.73 3.97
C GLN A 12 -1.54 -13.09 3.00
N SER A 13 -1.95 -13.80 1.95
CA SER A 13 -2.84 -14.97 1.95
C SER A 13 -4.26 -14.56 2.32
N ALA A 14 -5.15 -14.84 1.38
CA ALA A 14 -6.57 -14.61 1.44
C ALA A 14 -7.21 -15.27 2.68
N THR A 15 -7.76 -14.46 3.58
CA THR A 15 -8.89 -14.83 4.44
C THR A 15 -9.57 -13.55 4.96
N PRO A 16 -10.91 -13.47 4.99
CA PRO A 16 -11.63 -12.22 5.20
C PRO A 16 -11.93 -11.96 6.68
N GLU A 17 -10.98 -11.50 7.49
CA GLU A 17 -11.23 -10.98 8.86
C GLU A 17 -10.18 -9.93 9.29
N PRO A 18 -10.35 -9.26 10.43
CA PRO A 18 -11.07 -8.01 10.66
C PRO A 18 -10.27 -6.78 10.20
N LYS A 19 -10.87 -5.93 9.33
CA LYS A 19 -10.39 -4.63 8.80
C LYS A 19 -9.05 -4.11 9.37
N THR A 20 -7.95 -4.75 9.02
CA THR A 20 -6.60 -4.34 9.42
C THR A 20 -6.27 -3.02 8.73
N LYS A 21 -5.41 -2.18 9.34
CA LYS A 21 -4.98 -0.89 8.76
C LYS A 21 -4.56 -1.03 7.29
N ASN A 22 -3.97 -2.17 6.95
CA ASN A 22 -3.58 -2.60 5.61
C ASN A 22 -4.78 -2.66 4.63
N GLN A 23 -5.91 -3.24 5.04
CA GLN A 23 -7.11 -3.27 4.19
C GLN A 23 -7.67 -1.86 3.98
N LYS A 24 -7.67 -1.00 5.01
CA LYS A 24 -8.10 0.39 4.82
C LYS A 24 -7.25 1.12 3.79
N VAL A 25 -5.93 0.89 3.79
CA VAL A 25 -4.99 1.44 2.80
C VAL A 25 -5.23 0.87 1.40
N ILE A 26 -5.54 -0.43 1.28
CA ILE A 26 -5.87 -1.07 -0.01
C ILE A 26 -7.20 -0.52 -0.56
N ASP A 27 -8.23 -0.41 0.28
CA ASP A 27 -9.51 0.21 -0.07
C ASP A 27 -9.32 1.66 -0.54
N LEU A 28 -8.46 2.41 0.17
CA LEU A 28 -8.04 3.77 -0.17
C LEU A 28 -7.26 3.87 -1.50
N LEU A 29 -6.57 2.81 -1.91
CA LEU A 29 -5.86 2.75 -3.18
C LEU A 29 -6.77 2.23 -4.32
N SER A 30 -7.78 1.43 -3.98
CA SER A 30 -8.71 0.82 -4.94
C SER A 30 -9.81 1.78 -5.40
N ARG A 31 -10.09 2.83 -4.64
CA ARG A 31 -11.01 3.92 -5.04
C ARG A 31 -10.51 4.66 -6.28
N GLU A 32 -11.43 5.17 -7.08
CA GLU A 32 -11.14 5.78 -8.39
C GLU A 32 -10.14 6.94 -8.33
N GLY A 33 -10.16 7.72 -7.25
CA GLY A 33 -9.23 8.84 -7.04
C GLY A 33 -7.83 8.44 -6.57
N GLY A 34 -7.61 7.16 -6.25
CA GLY A 34 -6.39 6.68 -5.62
C GLY A 34 -6.10 7.35 -4.27
N ALA A 35 -4.83 7.35 -3.87
CA ALA A 35 -4.36 8.03 -2.67
C ALA A 35 -2.92 8.49 -2.82
N THR A 36 -2.58 9.57 -2.14
CA THR A 36 -1.20 10.04 -2.04
C THR A 36 -0.43 9.29 -0.95
N LEU A 37 0.89 9.31 -1.03
CA LEU A 37 1.75 8.68 -0.03
C LEU A 37 1.51 9.28 1.37
N GLU A 38 1.23 10.58 1.43
CA GLU A 38 0.91 11.30 2.67
C GLU A 38 -0.44 10.87 3.25
N GLU A 39 -1.49 10.77 2.43
CA GLU A 39 -2.80 10.26 2.88
C GLU A 39 -2.71 8.84 3.42
N LEU A 40 -2.00 7.95 2.72
CA LEU A 40 -1.80 6.57 3.17
C LEU A 40 -1.03 6.51 4.49
N SER A 41 -0.02 7.36 4.62
CA SER A 41 0.82 7.44 5.83
C SER A 41 0.03 7.99 7.02
N THR A 42 -0.78 9.04 6.82
CA THR A 42 -1.64 9.63 7.86
C THR A 42 -2.74 8.67 8.28
N LEU A 43 -3.40 8.01 7.33
CA LEU A 43 -4.50 7.08 7.63
C LEU A 43 -4.03 5.82 8.36
N ALA A 44 -2.83 5.32 8.03
CA ALA A 44 -2.25 4.14 8.66
C ALA A 44 -1.35 4.46 9.88
N CYS A 45 -1.05 5.74 10.12
CA CYS A 45 0.05 6.20 10.98
C CYS A 45 1.38 5.50 10.66
N TRP A 46 1.72 5.40 9.37
CA TRP A 46 2.95 4.80 8.88
C TRP A 46 3.99 5.83 8.52
N GLN A 47 5.26 5.45 8.68
CA GLN A 47 6.36 6.24 8.15
C GLN A 47 6.41 6.13 6.62
N PRO A 48 6.92 7.15 5.90
CA PRO A 48 6.95 7.16 4.44
C PRO A 48 7.65 5.93 3.83
N HIS A 49 8.71 5.45 4.48
CA HIS A 49 9.44 4.26 4.04
C HIS A 49 8.65 2.96 4.27
N SER A 50 7.84 2.87 5.33
CA SER A 50 6.93 1.75 5.57
C SER A 50 5.82 1.71 4.52
N THR A 51 5.23 2.86 4.19
CA THR A 51 4.23 2.98 3.13
C THR A 51 4.80 2.53 1.79
N ARG A 52 6.03 2.93 1.44
CA ARG A 52 6.68 2.45 0.20
C ARG A 52 6.92 0.94 0.21
N SER A 53 7.35 0.36 1.34
CA SER A 53 7.52 -1.09 1.46
C SER A 53 6.20 -1.86 1.34
N PHE A 54 5.09 -1.28 1.80
CA PHE A 54 3.76 -1.86 1.62
C PHE A 54 3.35 -1.87 0.15
N MET A 55 3.58 -0.76 -0.56
CA MET A 55 3.28 -0.64 -1.98
C MET A 55 4.07 -1.60 -2.87
N THR A 56 5.37 -1.81 -2.58
CA THR A 56 6.16 -2.83 -3.28
C THR A 56 5.68 -4.24 -2.94
N GLY A 57 5.20 -4.47 -1.72
CA GLY A 57 4.54 -5.72 -1.32
C GLY A 57 3.24 -6.00 -2.10
N LEU A 58 2.43 -4.97 -2.35
CA LEU A 58 1.20 -5.09 -3.16
C LEU A 58 1.51 -5.43 -4.63
N LYS A 59 2.48 -4.75 -5.24
CA LYS A 59 2.94 -5.09 -6.60
C LYS A 59 3.39 -6.55 -6.75
N LYS A 60 4.02 -7.11 -5.71
CA LYS A 60 4.40 -8.53 -5.68
C LYS A 60 3.22 -9.49 -5.52
N LYS A 61 2.10 -9.02 -4.95
CA LYS A 61 0.85 -9.78 -4.82
C LYS A 61 -0.06 -9.61 -6.04
N GLU A 62 0.52 -9.38 -7.23
CA GLU A 62 -0.23 -9.20 -8.49
C GLU A 62 -1.22 -8.01 -8.48
N HIS A 63 -0.99 -7.01 -7.61
CA HIS A 63 -1.76 -5.77 -7.68
C HIS A 63 -1.06 -4.79 -8.62
N VAL A 64 -1.73 -4.42 -9.70
CA VAL A 64 -1.26 -3.38 -10.63
C VAL A 64 -1.50 -2.03 -9.98
N ILE A 65 -0.41 -1.39 -9.55
CA ILE A 65 -0.42 -0.04 -9.00
C ILE A 65 0.06 0.94 -10.08
N GLU A 66 -0.83 1.83 -10.49
CA GLU A 66 -0.48 3.01 -11.28
C GLU A 66 -0.08 4.17 -10.38
N SER A 67 0.87 4.97 -10.87
CA SER A 67 1.26 6.20 -10.21
C SER A 67 1.03 7.35 -11.17
N ASP A 68 0.14 8.25 -10.79
CA ASP A 68 -0.17 9.44 -11.57
C ASP A 68 0.38 10.67 -10.86
N LYS A 69 0.83 11.66 -11.63
CA LYS A 69 1.37 12.91 -11.07
C LYS A 69 0.40 14.02 -11.43
N ILE A 70 -0.45 14.37 -10.47
CA ILE A 70 -1.49 15.39 -10.62
C ILE A 70 -1.07 16.59 -9.77
N ASP A 71 -0.94 17.76 -10.40
CA ASP A 71 -0.59 19.03 -9.71
C ASP A 71 0.68 18.95 -8.85
N GLY A 72 1.70 18.22 -9.31
CA GLY A 72 2.96 18.05 -8.57
C GLY A 72 2.92 16.96 -7.50
N VAL A 73 1.75 16.43 -7.16
CA VAL A 73 1.57 15.39 -6.15
C VAL A 73 1.44 14.02 -6.79
N ARG A 74 2.18 13.05 -6.28
CA ARG A 74 2.13 11.67 -6.77
C ARG A 74 0.98 10.91 -6.09
N ARG A 75 -0.01 10.55 -6.88
CA ARG A 75 -1.14 9.68 -6.48
C ARG A 75 -0.88 8.26 -6.95
N TYR A 76 -1.34 7.31 -6.16
CA TYR A 76 -1.24 5.90 -6.45
C TYR A 76 -2.63 5.27 -6.46
N ARG A 77 -2.90 4.40 -7.43
CA ARG A 77 -4.17 3.71 -7.59
C ARG A 77 -3.93 2.24 -7.90
N ILE A 78 -4.73 1.35 -7.34
CA ILE A 78 -4.82 -0.05 -7.77
C ILE A 78 -5.80 -0.11 -8.94
N VAL A 79 -5.31 -0.46 -10.13
CA VAL A 79 -6.12 -0.58 -11.36
C VAL A 79 -6.46 -2.01 -11.72
N SER A 80 -5.71 -2.97 -11.20
CA SER A 80 -6.07 -4.38 -11.25
C SER A 80 -5.61 -5.03 -9.95
N SER A 81 -6.56 -5.44 -9.13
CA SER A 81 -6.32 -6.41 -8.07
C SER A 81 -6.63 -7.75 -8.70
N GLY A 82 -5.63 -8.62 -8.88
CA GLY A 82 -5.84 -9.98 -9.35
C GLY A 82 -6.79 -10.73 -8.43
N SER A 83 -8.09 -10.62 -8.70
CA SER A 83 -9.15 -11.45 -8.15
C SER A 83 -9.66 -12.31 -9.30
N ALA A 84 -9.00 -13.45 -9.46
CA ALA A 84 -9.53 -14.64 -10.11
C ALA A 84 -9.40 -15.79 -9.11
#